data_AF-A0A8J6S4B1-F1
#
_entry.id   AF-A0A8J6S4B1-F1
#
_cell.length_a   1.000
_cell.length_b   1.000
_cell.length_c   1.000
_cell.angle_alpha   90.00
_cell.angle_beta   90.00
_cell.angle_gamma   90.00
#
_symmetry.space_group_name_H-M   'P 1'
#
loop_
_entity.id
_entity.type
_entity.pdbx_description
1 polymer ?
#
loop_
_entity_poly.entity_id
_entity_poly.type
_entity_poly.pdbx_seq_one_letter_code
_entity_poly.pdbx_strand_id
1 'polypeptide(L)' 'MFRYFSRLSEKFDLPVYPVVVFSYNSPKTPEPNVYEVAFPNKVVLQFKYDVI' A
#
# COMPACT_ATOMS: atom_id res chain seq x y z
N MET A 1 -2.35 0.30 2.17
CA MET A 1 -2.25 -1.17 1.98
C MET A 1 -0.81 -1.70 1.83
N PHE A 2 0.14 -0.93 1.30
CA PHE A 2 1.52 -1.36 1.03
C PHE A 2 2.21 -2.17 2.16
N ARG A 3 2.22 -1.66 3.41
CA ARG A 3 2.90 -2.32 4.56
C ARG A 3 2.46 -3.77 4.81
N TYR A 4 1.20 -4.08 4.54
CA TYR A 4 0.66 -5.41 4.78
C TYR A 4 1.27 -6.43 3.79
N PHE A 5 1.21 -6.10 2.49
CA PHE A 5 1.73 -6.96 1.43
C PHE A 5 3.26 -7.03 1.43
N SER A 6 3.95 -5.94 1.80
CA SER A 6 5.41 -5.94 1.91
C SER A 6 5.91 -6.93 2.96
N ARG A 7 5.25 -7.00 4.12
CA ARG A 7 5.58 -7.99 5.16
C ARG A 7 5.29 -9.41 4.73
N LEU A 8 4.25 -9.62 3.92
CA LEU A 8 3.91 -10.94 3.41
C LEU A 8 4.97 -11.42 2.40
N SER A 9 5.40 -10.54 1.49
CA SER A 9 6.46 -10.82 0.53
C SER A 9 7.80 -11.10 1.23
N GLU A 10 8.19 -10.24 2.18
CA GLU A 10 9.41 -10.44 2.99
C GLU A 10 9.39 -11.76 3.75
N LYS A 11 8.26 -12.12 4.37
CA LYS A 11 8.17 -13.31 5.23
C LYS A 11 8.24 -14.62 4.46
N PHE A 12 7.68 -14.68 3.26
CA PHE A 12 7.51 -15.92 2.51
C PHE A 12 8.40 -16.03 1.27
N ASP A 13 9.10 -14.95 0.90
CA ASP A 13 9.94 -14.87 -0.31
C ASP A 13 9.19 -15.31 -1.59
N LEU A 14 7.91 -14.94 -1.66
CA LEU A 14 7.03 -15.23 -2.79
C LEU A 14 6.42 -13.94 -3.34
N PRO A 15 6.12 -13.89 -4.65
CA PRO A 15 5.35 -12.80 -5.23
C PRO A 15 3.97 -12.67 -4.56
N VAL A 16 3.62 -11.45 -4.13
CA VAL A 16 2.34 -11.15 -3.49
C VAL A 16 1.50 -10.28 -4.41
N TYR A 17 0.35 -10.81 -4.83
CA TYR A 17 -0.60 -10.11 -5.70
C TYR A 17 -1.82 -9.67 -4.89
N PRO A 18 -1.93 -8.38 -4.54
CA PRO A 18 -3.09 -7.88 -3.84
C PRO A 18 -4.31 -7.88 -4.78
N VAL A 19 -5.37 -8.63 -4.41
CA VAL A 19 -6.65 -8.64 -5.13
C VAL A 19 -7.73 -8.11 -4.20
N VAL A 20 -8.47 -7.10 -4.66
CA VAL A 20 -9.63 -6.55 -3.95
C VAL A 20 -10.84 -6.60 -4.87
N VAL A 21 -11.96 -7.06 -4.32
CA VAL A 21 -13.25 -7.07 -5.01
C VAL A 21 -14.14 -6.01 -4.37
N PHE A 22 -14.60 -5.06 -5.19
CA PHE A 22 -15.53 -4.03 -4.76
C PHE A 22 -16.94 -4.36 -5.24
N SER A 23 -17.93 -4.35 -4.34
CA SER A 23 -19.34 -4.59 -4.65
C SER A 23 -20.10 -3.31 -4.99
N TYR A 24 -19.39 -2.23 -5.32
CA TYR A 24 -19.94 -0.91 -5.62
C TYR A 24 -19.52 -0.46 -7.02
N ASN A 25 -20.34 0.42 -7.61
CA ASN A 25 -20.18 0.85 -9.01
C ASN A 25 -18.95 1.74 -9.24
N SER A 26 -18.47 2.45 -8.22
CA SER A 26 -17.28 3.30 -8.30
C SER A 26 -16.64 3.51 -6.92
N PRO A 27 -15.32 3.77 -6.85
CA PRO A 27 -14.65 4.14 -5.61
C PRO A 27 -15.31 5.39 -5.02
N LYS A 28 -15.76 5.30 -3.76
CA LYS A 28 -16.36 6.45 -3.06
C LYS A 28 -15.31 7.46 -2.59
N THR A 29 -14.06 7.02 -2.47
CA THR A 29 -12.91 7.81 -2.00
C THR A 29 -11.64 7.32 -2.70
N PRO A 30 -10.70 8.23 -3.03
CA PRO A 30 -9.39 7.83 -3.53
C PRO A 30 -8.58 7.17 -2.42
N GLU A 31 -8.00 6.01 -2.71
CA GLU A 31 -7.06 5.35 -1.80
C GLU A 31 -5.71 6.07 -1.81
N PRO A 32 -5.00 6.14 -0.67
CA PRO A 32 -3.64 6.66 -0.63
C PRO A 32 -2.71 5.84 -1.53
N ASN A 33 -1.93 6.53 -2.35
CA ASN A 33 -0.90 5.97 -3.22
C ASN A 33 0.52 6.14 -2.65
N VAL A 34 0.61 6.51 -1.37
CA VAL A 34 1.88 6.73 -0.65
C VAL A 34 1.88 5.94 0.65
N TYR A 35 2.97 5.23 0.91
CA TYR A 35 3.31 4.71 2.22
C TYR A 35 4.44 5.53 2.82
N GLU A 36 4.21 6.10 4.00
CA GLU A 36 5.15 7.00 4.66
C GLU A 36 5.44 6.57 6.09
N VAL A 37 6.72 6.71 6.48
CA VAL A 37 7.17 6.65 7.87
C VAL A 37 7.77 8.01 8.20
N ALA A 38 7.04 8.79 9.00
CA ALA A 38 7.42 10.14 9.41
C ALA A 38 7.47 10.28 10.94
N PHE A 39 8.40 11.11 11.39
CA PHE A 39 8.51 11.65 12.73
C PHE A 39 8.20 13.16 12.66
N PRO A 40 7.90 13.84 13.79
CA PRO A 40 7.51 15.25 13.78
C PRO A 40 8.44 16.18 12.98
N ASN A 41 9.73 15.84 12.92
CA ASN A 41 10.77 16.67 12.31
C ASN A 41 11.37 16.07 11.02
N LYS A 42 10.95 14.86 10.59
CA LYS A 42 11.62 14.15 9.50
C LYS A 42 10.75 13.04 8.88
N VAL A 43 10.71 12.99 7.55
CA VAL A 43 10.27 11.80 6.81
C VAL A 43 11.46 10.87 6.61
N VAL A 44 11.33 9.63 7.09
CA VAL A 44 12.40 8.62 7.05
C VAL A 44 12.25 7.68 5.86
N LEU A 45 11.01 7.41 5.45
CA LEU A 45 10.71 6.63 4.26
C LEU A 45 9.44 7.14 3.62
N GLN A 46 9.49 7.36 2.31
CA GLN A 46 8.32 7.65 1.50
C GLN A 46 8.36 6.77 0.26
N PHE A 47 7.37 5.90 0.13
CA PHE A 47 7.22 5.01 -1.01
C PHE A 47 5.94 5.38 -1.75
N LYS A 48 6.08 5.84 -2.99
CA LYS A 48 4.96 6.13 -3.89
C LYS A 48 4.74 4.94 -4.80
N TYR A 49 3.50 4.54 -4.98
CA TYR A 49 3.12 3.42 -5.83
C TYR A 49 1.94 3.80 -6.70
N ASP A 50 1.90 3.28 -7.91
CA ASP A 50 0.74 3.42 -8.77
C ASP A 50 -0.31 2.38 -8.38
N VAL A 51 -1.55 2.84 -8.29
CA VAL A 51 -2.73 1.98 -8.18
C VAL A 51 -3.31 1.90 -9.59
N ILE A 52 -3.11 0.76 -10.25
CA ILE A 52 -3.60 0.46 -11.61
C ILE A 52 -4.97 -0.21 -11.50
#